data_AF-B8BXI0-F1
#
_entry.id   AF-B8BXI0-F1
#
_cell.length_a   1.000
_cell.length_b   1.000
_cell.length_c   1.000
_cell.angle_alpha   90.00
_cell.angle_beta   90.00
_cell.angle_gamma   90.00
#
_symmetry.space_group_name_H-M   'P 1'
#
loop_
_entity.id
_entity.type
_entity.pdbx_description
1 polymer ?
#
loop_
_entity_poly.entity_id
_entity_poly.type
_entity_poly.pdbx_seq_one_letter_code
_entity_poly.pdbx_strand_id
1 'polypeptide(L)' 'HSGCPSAKNGGSLGEFGPGMMVKNFDQVCFNEAVGVVHGPISTQFGEHLILITER' A
#
# COMPACT_ATOMS: atom_id res chain seq x y z
N HIS A 1 -16.18 -6.21 2.01
CA HIS A 1 -16.46 -4.81 2.42
C HIS A 1 -15.17 -4.28 3.03
N SER A 2 -14.41 -3.45 2.30
CA SER A 2 -13.10 -2.97 2.78
C SER A 2 -13.31 -1.67 3.56
N GLY A 3 -12.88 -1.63 4.82
CA GLY A 3 -13.10 -0.52 5.75
C GLY A 3 -12.07 0.61 5.65
N CYS A 4 -11.20 0.61 4.64
CA CYS A 4 -10.20 1.66 4.46
C CYS A 4 -10.82 2.92 3.83
N PRO A 5 -10.56 4.12 4.37
CA PRO A 5 -11.07 5.39 3.82
C PRO A 5 -10.61 5.67 2.37
N SER A 6 -9.56 4.99 1.90
CA SER A 6 -9.09 4.98 0.51
C SER A 6 -10.08 4.34 -0.48
N ALA A 7 -11.10 3.62 0.00
CA ALA A 7 -12.15 3.04 -0.85
C ALA A 7 -12.90 4.09 -1.68
N LYS A 8 -12.99 5.34 -1.19
CA LYS A 8 -13.60 6.46 -1.95
C LYS A 8 -12.83 6.83 -3.21
N ASN A 9 -11.53 6.57 -3.26
CA ASN A 9 -10.65 6.79 -4.43
C ASN A 9 -10.23 5.48 -5.10
N GLY A 10 -11.04 4.41 -5.00
CA GLY A 10 -10.73 3.12 -5.63
C GLY A 10 -9.55 2.36 -5.00
N GLY A 11 -9.18 2.68 -3.76
CA GLY A 11 -8.01 2.11 -3.08
C GLY A 11 -6.71 2.88 -3.29
N SER A 12 -6.73 3.97 -4.05
CA SER A 12 -5.54 4.77 -4.30
C SER A 12 -5.14 5.59 -3.06
N LEU A 13 -3.91 5.39 -2.60
CA LEU A 13 -3.33 6.09 -1.45
C LEU A 13 -2.68 7.44 -1.84
N GLY A 14 -2.63 7.76 -3.14
CA GLY A 14 -1.91 8.92 -3.66
C GLY A 14 -0.39 8.73 -3.59
N GLU A 15 0.34 9.82 -3.76
CA GLU A 15 1.80 9.84 -3.59
C GLU A 15 2.13 10.05 -2.11
N PHE A 16 3.00 9.21 -1.57
CA PHE A 16 3.50 9.35 -0.21
C PHE A 16 5.01 9.14 -0.18
N GLY A 17 5.69 9.88 0.70
CA GLY A 17 7.13 9.76 0.93
C GLY A 17 7.49 8.63 1.90
N PRO A 18 8.77 8.23 1.94
CA PRO A 18 9.26 7.21 2.85
C PRO A 18 9.02 7.61 4.31
N GLY A 19 8.56 6.66 5.12
CA GLY A 19 8.26 6.84 6.54
C GLY A 19 6.87 7.41 6.86
N MET A 20 6.04 7.68 5.85
CA MET A 20 4.64 8.10 6.07
C MET A 20 3.70 6.93 6.38
N MET A 21 4.08 5.71 6.00
CA MET A 21 3.28 4.50 6.18
C MET A 21 3.92 3.53 7.19
N VAL A 22 3.19 2.48 7.54
CA VAL A 22 3.68 1.40 8.40
C VAL A 22 4.98 0.84 7.82
N LYS A 23 5.98 0.60 8.66
CA LYS A 23 7.34 0.19 8.24
C LYS A 23 7.36 -0.93 7.19
N ASN A 24 6.51 -1.95 7.37
CA ASN A 24 6.40 -3.07 6.41
C ASN A 24 5.83 -2.63 5.06
N PHE A 25 4.85 -1.72 5.06
CA PHE A 25 4.26 -1.17 3.84
C PHE A 25 5.28 -0.30 3.10
N ASP A 26 5.96 0.57 3.83
CA ASP A 26 6.99 1.46 3.31
C ASP A 26 8.12 0.67 2.66
N GLN A 27 8.63 -0.36 3.34
CA GLN A 27 9.67 -1.22 2.78
C GLN A 27 9.21 -1.92 1.49
N VAL A 28 7.98 -2.43 1.42
CA VAL A 28 7.50 -3.07 0.20
C VAL A 28 7.36 -2.05 -0.94
N CYS A 29 6.75 -0.89 -0.69
CA CYS A 29 6.59 0.14 -1.71
C CYS A 29 7.93 0.66 -2.28
N PHE A 30 8.95 0.80 -1.44
CA PHE A 30 10.24 1.37 -1.85
C PHE A 30 11.28 0.33 -2.27
N ASN A 31 11.19 -0.92 -1.79
CA ASN A 31 12.19 -1.95 -2.05
C ASN A 31 11.78 -2.91 -3.19
N GLU A 32 10.47 -3.11 -3.42
CA GLU A 32 9.98 -4.05 -4.42
C GLU A 32 9.78 -3.44 -5.82
N ALA A 33 9.56 -4.30 -6.82
CA ALA A 33 9.37 -3.89 -8.21
C ALA A 33 8.04 -3.15 -8.45
N VAL A 34 8.13 -2.06 -9.23
CA VAL A 34 6.97 -1.29 -9.74
C VAL A 34 6.21 -2.14 -10.77
N GLY A 35 4.87 -2.05 -10.77
CA GLY A 35 3.99 -2.77 -11.68
C GLY A 35 3.62 -4.19 -11.25
N VAL A 36 4.07 -4.62 -10.06
CA VAL A 36 3.77 -5.94 -9.50
C VAL A 36 2.85 -5.78 -8.27
N VAL A 37 1.92 -6.73 -8.11
CA VAL A 37 1.08 -6.82 -6.92
C VAL A 37 1.83 -7.56 -5.83
N HIS A 38 2.01 -6.91 -4.69
CA HIS A 38 2.68 -7.42 -3.50
C HIS A 38 1.67 -7.63 -2.37
N GLY A 39 1.68 -8.82 -1.75
CA GLY A 39 0.86 -9.11 -0.57
C GLY A 39 0.44 -10.58 -0.46
N PRO A 40 -0.40 -10.94 0.55
CA PRO A 40 -1.10 -10.05 1.48
C PRO A 40 -0.20 -9.55 2.62
N ILE A 41 -0.29 -8.26 2.92
CA ILE A 41 0.43 -7.64 4.03
C ILE A 41 -0.54 -7.44 5.18
N SER A 42 -0.29 -8.15 6.28
CA SER A 42 -1.05 -7.97 7.51
C SER A 42 -0.61 -6.70 8.23
N THR A 43 -1.54 -5.77 8.40
CA THR A 43 -1.35 -4.56 9.19
C THR A 43 -2.41 -4.47 10.27
N GLN A 44 -2.28 -3.47 11.15
CA GLN A 44 -3.24 -3.17 12.20
C GLN A 44 -4.66 -2.89 11.66
N PHE A 45 -4.76 -2.54 10.38
CA PHE A 45 -6.01 -2.22 9.68
C PHE A 45 -6.57 -3.41 8.88
N GLY A 46 -5.91 -4.58 8.94
CA GLY A 46 -6.29 -5.79 8.22
C GLY A 46 -5.26 -6.19 7.15
N GLU A 47 -5.68 -7.06 6.24
CA GLU A 47 -4.85 -7.53 5.12
C GLU A 47 -4.97 -6.62 3.91
N HIS A 48 -3.82 -6.24 3.35
CA HIS A 48 -3.74 -5.33 2.21
C HIS A 48 -2.89 -5.91 1.08
N LEU A 49 -3.37 -5.72 -0.14
CA LEU A 49 -2.60 -5.94 -1.36
C LEU A 49 -2.09 -4.59 -1.85
N ILE A 50 -0.81 -4.53 -2.18
CA ILE A 50 -0.12 -3.32 -2.62
C ILE A 50 0.17 -3.47 -4.11
N LEU A 51 -0.26 -2.50 -4.90
CA LEU A 51 0.19 -2.36 -6.28
C LEU A 51 0.98 -1.05 -6.37
N ILE A 52 2.24 -1.15 -6.76
CA ILE A 52 3.08 0.03 -6.97
C ILE A 52 2.87 0.44 -8.43
N THR A 53 2.16 1.54 -8.68
CA THR A 53 1.85 2.00 -10.05
C THR A 53 3.01 2.78 -10.65
N GLU A 54 3.54 3.75 -9.92
CA GLU A 54 4.65 4.64 -10.33
C GLU A 54 5.48 5.03 -9.09
N ARG A 55 6.70 5.53 -9.29
CA ARG A 55 7.67 5.82 -8.23
C ARG A 55 8.31 7.20 -8.41
#